data_AF-A0A087SWE9-F1
#
_entry.id   AF-A0A087SWE9-F1
#
_cell.length_a   1.000
_cell.length_b   1.000
_cell.length_c   1.000
_cell.angle_alpha   90.00
_cell.angle_beta   90.00
_cell.angle_gamma   90.00
#
_symmetry.space_group_name_H-M   'P 1'
#
loop_
_entity.id
_entity.type
_entity.pdbx_description
1 polymer ?
#
loop_
_entity_poly.entity_id
_entity_poly.type
_entity_poly.pdbx_seq_one_letter_code
_entity_poly.pdbx_strand_id
1 'polypeptide(L)'
;MNVRGIGKLQPWIVNLSSKLATEMALLIVKSNIWPGAFTFYDGKQFENLYIGYGYKFSVYHYAPVLPVTTEVEYKAGSEILEPEDEEEPEPEEAEEKREDDTGEDEEGDTKENAEDEEETKEEEEEAQEEAEEKDD
;
A
#
# COMPACT_ATOMS: atom_id res chain seq x y z
N MET A 1 -11.71 -1.29 -30.77
CA MET A 1 -12.09 -1.08 -29.35
C MET A 1 -13.14 -2.11 -28.93
N ASN A 2 -12.84 -3.00 -27.99
CA ASN A 2 -13.82 -3.95 -27.46
C ASN A 2 -14.73 -3.25 -26.44
N VAL A 3 -15.94 -2.89 -26.85
CA VAL A 3 -16.96 -2.29 -25.99
C VAL A 3 -17.61 -3.39 -25.14
N ARG A 4 -16.90 -3.86 -24.09
CA ARG A 4 -17.28 -5.04 -23.27
C ARG A 4 -18.64 -4.96 -22.54
N GLY A 5 -19.41 -3.88 -22.67
CA GLY A 5 -20.67 -3.67 -21.96
C GLY A 5 -21.95 -3.91 -22.76
N ILE A 6 -21.93 -3.95 -24.10
CA ILE A 6 -23.18 -3.92 -24.91
C ILE A 6 -23.55 -5.26 -25.58
N GLY A 7 -22.88 -6.35 -25.20
CA GLY A 7 -23.14 -7.69 -25.74
C GLY A 7 -22.91 -7.77 -27.26
N LYS A 8 -23.92 -8.27 -28.00
CA LYS A 8 -23.89 -8.40 -29.47
C LYS A 8 -24.39 -7.15 -30.21
N LEU A 9 -24.79 -6.10 -29.49
CA LEU A 9 -25.30 -4.87 -30.10
C LEU A 9 -24.14 -4.05 -30.70
N GLN A 10 -24.40 -3.40 -31.82
CA GLN A 10 -23.47 -2.42 -32.37
C GLN A 10 -23.49 -1.15 -31.52
N PRO A 11 -22.35 -0.49 -31.27
CA PRO A 11 -22.30 0.76 -30.50
C PRO A 11 -23.16 1.89 -31.06
N TRP A 12 -23.29 1.94 -32.39
CA TRP A 12 -23.99 2.96 -33.13
C TRP A 12 -24.92 2.33 -34.15
N ILE A 13 -26.13 2.89 -34.30
CA ILE A 13 -27.10 2.51 -35.33
C ILE A 13 -27.35 3.72 -36.22
N VAL A 14 -27.28 3.50 -37.53
CA VAL A 14 -27.58 4.53 -38.54
C VAL A 14 -28.98 4.31 -39.09
N ASN A 15 -29.76 5.38 -39.21
CA ASN A 15 -31.09 5.40 -39.81
C ASN A 15 -31.25 6.64 -40.70
N LEU A 16 -32.14 6.57 -41.69
CA LEU A 16 -32.61 7.74 -42.42
C LEU A 16 -33.90 8.25 -41.79
N SER A 17 -34.11 9.57 -41.81
CA SER A 17 -35.37 10.17 -41.34
C SER A 17 -36.57 9.77 -42.20
N SER A 18 -36.35 9.51 -43.50
CA SER A 18 -37.37 9.05 -44.44
C SER A 18 -36.81 7.97 -45.37
N LYS A 19 -37.60 6.91 -45.59
CA LYS A 19 -37.30 5.85 -46.57
C LYS A 19 -37.90 6.13 -47.95
N LEU A 20 -38.85 7.07 -48.04
CA LEU A 20 -39.58 7.38 -49.27
C LEU A 20 -38.94 8.56 -50.03
N ALA A 21 -38.59 9.62 -49.31
CA ALA A 21 -37.96 10.81 -49.86
C ALA A 21 -36.48 10.84 -49.47
N THR A 22 -35.69 9.90 -50.01
CA THR A 22 -34.26 9.75 -49.66
C THR A 22 -33.41 10.96 -50.04
N GLU A 23 -33.81 11.72 -51.07
CA GLU A 23 -33.11 12.94 -51.50
C GLU A 23 -33.18 14.08 -50.47
N MET A 24 -34.22 14.09 -49.64
CA MET A 24 -34.43 15.10 -48.58
C MET A 24 -34.27 14.48 -47.17
N ALA A 25 -33.82 13.23 -47.08
CA ALA A 25 -33.72 12.52 -45.82
C ALA A 25 -32.47 12.96 -45.05
N LEU A 26 -32.63 13.12 -43.74
CA LEU A 26 -31.52 13.33 -42.81
C LEU A 26 -30.95 11.98 -42.41
N LEU A 27 -29.61 11.90 -42.33
CA LEU A 27 -28.94 10.75 -41.75
C LEU A 27 -28.87 10.93 -40.24
N ILE A 28 -29.35 9.94 -39.49
CA ILE A 28 -29.42 9.95 -38.03
C ILE A 28 -28.59 8.78 -37.51
N VAL A 29 -27.58 9.07 -36.69
CA VAL A 29 -26.80 8.08 -35.95
C VAL A 29 -27.21 8.13 -34.48
N LYS A 30 -27.50 6.97 -33.90
CA LYS A 30 -27.94 6.82 -32.51
C LYS A 30 -26.95 5.97 -31.73
N SER A 31 -26.58 6.37 -30.52
CA SER A 31 -25.75 5.54 -29.64
C SER A 31 -26.60 4.52 -28.87
N ASN A 32 -26.16 3.26 -28.88
CA ASN A 32 -26.70 2.24 -27.98
C ASN A 32 -26.00 2.24 -26.61
N ILE A 33 -24.79 2.81 -26.51
CA ILE A 33 -24.04 2.89 -25.24
C ILE A 33 -24.56 4.04 -24.38
N TRP A 34 -24.91 5.15 -25.01
CA TRP A 34 -25.45 6.34 -24.34
C TRP A 34 -26.83 6.63 -24.89
N PRO A 35 -27.89 5.98 -24.36
CA PRO A 35 -29.26 6.27 -24.77
C PRO A 35 -29.54 7.77 -24.62
N GLY A 36 -29.97 8.40 -25.71
CA GLY A 36 -30.12 9.85 -25.77
C GLY A 36 -29.05 10.58 -26.58
N ALA A 37 -27.95 9.92 -26.96
CA ALA A 37 -26.94 10.49 -27.85
C ALA A 37 -27.33 10.28 -29.32
N PHE A 38 -27.45 11.40 -30.04
CA PHE A 38 -27.79 11.45 -31.46
C PHE A 38 -26.78 12.31 -32.21
N THR A 39 -26.52 11.91 -33.44
CA THR A 39 -25.85 12.74 -34.44
C THR A 39 -26.77 12.80 -35.65
N PHE A 40 -26.98 13.98 -36.21
CA PHE A 40 -27.71 14.12 -37.46
C PHE A 40 -26.83 14.79 -38.52
N TYR A 41 -27.09 14.49 -39.78
CA TYR A 41 -26.40 15.05 -40.94
C TYR A 41 -27.40 15.35 -42.05
N ASP A 42 -27.35 16.55 -42.60
CA ASP A 42 -28.28 17.07 -43.61
C ASP A 42 -27.69 17.11 -45.05
N GLY A 43 -26.48 16.57 -45.25
CA GLY A 43 -25.76 16.66 -46.51
C GLY A 43 -24.73 17.81 -46.57
N LYS A 44 -24.79 18.76 -45.64
CA LYS A 44 -23.86 19.91 -45.58
C LYS A 44 -23.17 20.02 -44.22
N GLN A 45 -23.93 19.86 -43.15
CA GLN A 45 -23.47 19.99 -41.77
C GLN A 45 -23.94 18.78 -40.95
N PHE A 46 -23.18 18.47 -39.92
CA PHE A 46 -23.57 17.49 -38.92
C PHE A 46 -23.51 18.14 -37.55
N GLU A 47 -24.40 17.71 -36.67
CA GLU A 47 -24.44 18.16 -35.29
C GLU A 47 -24.68 17.00 -34.35
N ASN A 48 -24.20 17.15 -33.13
CA ASN A 48 -24.31 16.16 -32.06
C ASN A 48 -25.19 16.70 -30.95
N LEU A 49 -26.11 15.88 -30.47
CA LEU A 49 -27.05 16.24 -29.42
C LEU A 49 -27.19 15.10 -28.43
N TYR A 50 -27.15 15.43 -27.13
CA TYR A 50 -27.45 14.49 -26.06
C TYR A 50 -28.68 14.96 -25.29
N ILE A 51 -29.71 14.11 -25.24
CA ILE A 51 -30.90 14.31 -24.40
C ILE A 51 -31.14 13.03 -23.61
N GLY A 52 -30.82 13.03 -22.33
CA GLY A 52 -31.01 11.86 -21.47
C GLY A 52 -30.49 12.07 -20.04
N TYR A 53 -30.58 11.02 -19.25
CA TYR A 53 -30.25 11.02 -17.82
C TYR A 53 -28.76 10.83 -17.50
N GLY A 54 -27.90 10.64 -18.50
CA GLY A 54 -26.48 10.35 -18.27
C GLY A 54 -26.18 8.91 -17.84
N TYR A 55 -27.11 7.97 -18.04
CA TYR A 55 -26.86 6.56 -17.75
C TYR A 55 -26.24 5.86 -18.95
N LYS A 56 -25.11 5.19 -18.69
CA LYS A 56 -24.45 4.32 -19.66
C LYS A 56 -25.22 3.00 -19.74
N PHE A 57 -25.64 2.64 -20.94
CA PHE A 57 -26.23 1.33 -21.19
C PHE A 57 -25.15 0.24 -21.09
N SER A 58 -25.50 -0.81 -20.37
CA SER A 58 -24.72 -2.02 -20.22
C SER A 58 -25.69 -3.19 -20.11
N VAL A 59 -25.35 -4.32 -20.73
CA VAL A 59 -26.08 -5.60 -20.60
C VAL A 59 -25.94 -6.14 -19.18
N TYR A 60 -24.84 -5.82 -18.51
CA TYR A 60 -24.63 -6.13 -17.10
C TYR A 60 -25.14 -4.97 -16.24
N HIS A 61 -25.89 -5.29 -15.18
CA HIS A 61 -26.30 -4.31 -14.19
C HIS A 61 -25.08 -3.70 -13.49
N TYR A 62 -25.23 -2.45 -13.04
CA TYR A 62 -24.24 -1.82 -12.19
C TYR A 62 -24.13 -2.59 -10.89
N ALA A 63 -22.93 -3.08 -10.58
CA ALA A 63 -22.57 -3.61 -9.28
C ALA A 63 -21.73 -2.54 -8.56
N PRO A 64 -22.15 -2.07 -7.38
CA PRO A 64 -21.31 -1.21 -6.55
C PRO A 64 -19.95 -1.88 -6.30
N VAL A 65 -18.92 -1.06 -6.15
CA VAL A 65 -17.59 -1.56 -5.81
C VAL A 65 -17.66 -2.21 -4.43
N LEU A 66 -17.20 -3.46 -4.34
CA LEU A 66 -17.09 -4.16 -3.06
C LEU A 66 -16.09 -3.41 -2.17
N PRO A 67 -16.29 -3.42 -0.84
CA PRO A 67 -15.29 -2.88 0.07
C PRO A 67 -13.94 -3.55 -0.17
N VAL A 68 -12.86 -2.80 0.04
CA VAL A 68 -11.51 -3.33 -0.04
C VAL A 68 -11.37 -4.50 0.94
N THR A 69 -10.64 -5.53 0.53
CA THR A 69 -10.30 -6.64 1.43
C THR A 69 -9.54 -6.09 2.62
N THR A 70 -9.80 -6.63 3.81
CA THR A 70 -9.04 -6.30 5.01
C THR A 70 -7.57 -6.65 4.83
N GLU A 71 -6.68 -5.79 5.29
CA GLU A 71 -5.24 -6.08 5.34
C GLU A 71 -4.96 -7.27 6.26
N VAL A 72 -3.92 -8.04 5.93
CA VAL A 72 -3.51 -9.19 6.74
C VAL A 72 -2.75 -8.72 7.98
N GLU A 73 -3.09 -9.29 9.12
CA GLU A 73 -2.33 -9.07 10.35
C GLU A 73 -0.92 -9.67 10.24
N TYR A 74 0.01 -9.11 11.00
CA TYR A 74 1.35 -9.68 11.11
C TYR A 74 1.26 -11.12 11.65
N LYS A 75 1.91 -12.05 10.96
CA LYS A 75 2.02 -13.43 11.44
C LYS A 75 3.02 -13.43 12.59
N ALA A 76 2.54 -13.65 13.81
CA ALA A 76 3.41 -13.87 14.96
C ALA A 76 4.42 -14.98 14.64
N GLY A 77 5.69 -14.61 14.47
CA GLY A 77 6.79 -15.55 14.25
C GLY A 77 7.27 -16.17 15.56
N SER A 78 8.15 -17.16 15.46
CA SER A 78 8.88 -17.72 16.61
C SER A 78 9.84 -16.72 17.26
N GLU A 79 10.00 -15.52 16.69
CA GLU A 79 10.79 -14.41 17.23
C GLU A 79 10.27 -13.89 18.58
N ILE A 80 9.04 -14.24 18.96
CA ILE A 80 8.40 -13.84 20.24
C ILE A 80 8.65 -14.88 21.33
N LEU A 81 9.13 -16.07 20.98
CA LEU A 81 9.49 -17.10 21.95
C LEU A 81 10.92 -16.83 22.42
N GLU A 82 11.07 -16.51 23.70
CA GLU A 82 12.36 -16.57 24.38
C GLU A 82 12.93 -17.99 24.21
N PRO A 83 14.24 -18.14 23.93
CA PRO A 83 14.85 -19.47 23.97
C PRO A 83 14.57 -20.11 25.33
N GLU A 84 14.28 -21.41 25.32
CA GLU A 84 14.17 -22.18 26.55
C GLU A 84 15.53 -22.11 27.27
N ASP A 85 15.54 -21.59 28.49
CA ASP A 85 16.76 -21.53 29.30
C ASP A 85 17.34 -22.95 29.40
N GLU A 86 18.63 -23.09 29.08
CA GLU A 86 19.34 -24.33 29.36
C GLU A 86 19.24 -24.59 30.87
N GLU A 87 18.71 -25.77 31.27
CA GLU A 87 18.66 -26.15 32.69
C GLU A 87 20.08 -26.06 33.25
N GLU A 88 20.27 -25.17 34.23
CA GLU A 88 21.52 -25.07 34.98
C GLU A 88 21.86 -26.47 35.52
N PRO A 89 23.08 -26.99 35.31
CA PRO A 89 23.43 -28.29 35.86
C PRO A 89 23.22 -28.27 37.37
N GLU A 90 22.67 -29.35 37.92
CA GLU A 90 22.57 -29.49 39.38
C GLU A 90 23.95 -29.22 40.00
N PRO A 91 24.01 -28.57 41.18
CA PRO A 91 25.25 -28.03 41.74
C PRO A 91 26.38 -29.05 41.86
N GLU A 92 26.06 -30.34 41.96
CA GLU A 92 27.03 -31.43 42.01
C GLU A 92 27.82 -31.60 40.68
N GLU A 93 27.18 -31.47 39.51
CA GLU A 93 27.88 -31.55 38.20
C GLU A 93 28.66 -30.27 37.88
N ALA A 94 28.23 -29.13 38.43
CA ALA A 94 28.94 -27.86 38.30
C ALA A 94 30.21 -27.82 39.17
N GLU A 95 30.17 -28.41 40.37
CA GLU A 95 31.36 -28.61 41.21
C GLU A 95 32.34 -29.59 40.55
N GLU A 96 31.87 -30.73 40.02
CA GLU A 96 32.74 -31.71 39.36
C GLU A 96 33.48 -31.12 38.14
N LYS A 97 32.81 -30.30 37.31
CA LYS A 97 33.45 -29.59 36.20
C LYS A 97 34.43 -28.50 36.64
N ARG A 98 34.19 -27.83 37.77
CA ARG A 98 35.13 -26.84 38.32
C ARG A 98 36.35 -27.53 38.91
N GLU A 99 36.18 -28.66 39.59
CA GLU A 99 37.29 -29.44 40.14
C GLU A 99 38.18 -30.03 39.04
N ASP A 100 37.62 -30.41 37.87
CA ASP A 100 38.39 -30.89 36.71
C ASP A 100 39.18 -29.75 36.01
N ASP A 101 38.66 -28.52 35.99
CA ASP A 101 39.30 -27.34 35.37
C ASP A 101 40.34 -26.66 36.29
N THR A 102 40.26 -26.84 37.61
CA THR A 102 41.20 -26.23 38.57
C THR A 102 42.46 -27.08 38.82
N GLY A 103 42.71 -28.12 38.01
CA GLY A 103 43.84 -29.04 38.14
C GLY A 103 45.15 -28.63 37.46
N GLU A 104 45.16 -27.59 36.62
CA GLU A 104 46.34 -27.09 35.91
C GLU A 104 46.44 -25.56 36.04
N ASP A 105 47.07 -25.05 37.11
CA ASP A 105 47.91 -23.82 37.15
C ASP A 105 47.99 -23.21 38.57
N GLU A 106 48.87 -23.73 39.43
CA GLU A 106 49.42 -22.98 40.58
C GLU A 106 50.81 -22.43 40.19
N GLU A 107 51.01 -21.10 40.15
CA GLU A 107 52.17 -20.39 40.76
C GLU A 107 52.01 -18.84 40.70
N GLY A 108 52.01 -18.18 41.89
CA GLY A 108 52.56 -16.83 42.15
C GLY A 108 51.62 -15.61 42.03
N ASP A 109 50.96 -15.10 43.08
CA ASP A 109 51.42 -14.30 44.25
C ASP A 109 51.48 -12.76 44.05
N THR A 110 50.64 -12.06 44.85
CA THR A 110 50.68 -10.66 45.39
C THR A 110 50.75 -9.46 44.42
N LYS A 111 50.16 -8.26 44.64
CA LYS A 111 49.74 -7.53 45.85
C LYS A 111 48.92 -6.26 45.49
N GLU A 112 48.00 -5.89 46.40
CA GLU A 112 47.55 -4.53 46.80
C GLU A 112 47.25 -3.44 45.74
N ASN A 113 45.98 -2.98 45.69
CA ASN A 113 45.67 -1.59 45.33
C ASN A 113 44.60 -1.03 46.27
N ALA A 114 44.90 0.13 46.86
CA ALA A 114 44.10 0.84 47.83
C ALA A 114 43.87 2.26 47.31
N GLU A 115 42.61 2.70 47.42
CA GLU A 115 42.14 4.10 47.46
C GLU A 115 42.27 4.92 46.16
N ASP A 116 41.41 5.89 45.82
CA ASP A 116 40.02 6.28 46.12
C ASP A 116 39.76 7.50 45.18
N GLU A 117 38.48 7.79 44.90
CA GLU A 117 37.90 9.12 44.68
C GLU A 117 38.13 9.97 43.38
N GLU A 118 36.98 10.47 42.86
CA GLU A 118 36.73 11.77 42.18
C GLU A 118 37.17 11.89 40.69
N GLU A 119 36.47 12.51 39.72
CA GLU A 119 35.48 13.59 39.72
C GLU A 119 34.48 13.43 38.55
N THR A 120 33.26 13.87 38.84
CA THR A 120 32.21 14.33 37.93
C THR A 120 32.61 15.54 37.07
N LYS A 121 31.96 15.67 35.90
CA LYS A 121 31.54 16.90 35.17
C LYS A 121 32.09 16.94 33.75
N GLU A 122 31.22 16.78 32.75
CA GLU A 122 31.30 17.48 31.46
C GLU A 122 30.03 17.22 30.60
N GLU A 123 28.85 17.23 31.22
CA GLU A 123 27.55 17.10 30.52
C GLU A 123 26.82 18.45 30.39
N GLU A 124 27.54 19.58 30.43
CA GLU A 124 26.92 20.93 30.52
C GLU A 124 27.42 21.97 29.50
N GLU A 125 27.94 21.56 28.33
CA GLU A 125 28.31 22.49 27.24
C GLU A 125 27.50 22.33 25.93
N GLU A 126 26.38 21.58 25.93
CA GLU A 126 25.49 21.48 24.75
C GLU A 126 24.38 22.55 24.66
N ALA A 127 24.40 23.63 25.46
CA ALA A 127 23.24 24.54 25.56
C ALA A 127 23.50 26.03 25.24
N GLN A 128 24.66 26.42 24.69
CA GLN A 128 24.93 27.84 24.41
C GLN A 128 25.26 28.22 22.96
N GLU A 129 25.39 27.29 22.01
CA GLU A 129 25.62 27.66 20.59
C GLU A 129 24.33 27.91 19.77
N GLU A 130 23.13 27.61 20.29
CA GLU A 130 21.86 27.91 19.57
C GLU A 130 21.37 29.37 19.68
N ALA A 131 22.18 30.30 20.22
CA ALA A 131 21.78 31.70 20.40
C ALA A 131 22.36 32.70 19.37
N GLU A 132 23.17 32.27 18.40
CA GLU A 132 23.77 33.17 17.39
C GLU A 132 23.18 33.07 15.97
N GLU A 133 22.08 32.34 15.74
CA GLU A 133 21.36 32.37 14.45
C GLU A 133 20.11 33.27 14.49
N LYS A 134 20.25 34.48 15.02
CA LYS A 134 19.32 35.59 14.76
C LYS A 134 20.07 36.91 14.86
N ASP A 135 20.76 37.28 13.78
CA ASP A 135 20.84 38.66 13.27
C ASP A 135 21.84 38.70 12.10
N ASP A 136 21.35 38.41 10.89
CA ASP A 136 21.83 39.00 9.62
C ASP A 136 20.77 38.88 8.50
#